data_AF-A0A357M6H0-F1
#
_entry.id   AF-A0A357M6H0-F1
#
_cell.length_a   1.000
_cell.length_b   1.000
_cell.length_c   1.000
_cell.angle_alpha   90.00
_cell.angle_beta   90.00
_cell.angle_gamma   90.00
#
_symmetry.space_group_name_H-M   'P 1'
#
loop_
_entity.id
_entity.type
_entity.pdbx_description
1 polymer ?
#
loop_
_entity_poly.entity_id
_entity_poly.type
_entity_poly.pdbx_seq_one_letter_code
_entity_poly.pdbx_strand_id
1 'polypeptide(L)'
;MSPFVHLHVHSEYSLLDGAARITDLVRRAGEYGMKSLALTDHGVMYGAIPFYKACKENGIKPIIGCEAYLTAGSRRERGSRKDQPIYHLILLVKNETGYKNLMKLISIGHLEGHHYKPRIDMEVLAAHSEGIICLSACLGGEVPQHLLHGRDDEARKAALRYKEIFGEDFYLELQDHGISEQKRVNPKLIALAKTCEIPLVATNDVHYLAKEDAEVQDVLICIGTGKTVDDEERLKIGTDQLFLKSSDQMAALFPHVPEAIGNTLLIAEKCNLELTFGQHILPAYSPIPEGKDSAAYLRELCFKGLEERYIDTTLWASPEHRETAEKRLAYELGVIENMGFSDYFLIVWDFIAYCHRQGIATGPGRGSSAGSLTAYSLRITDVDPLKYNLLFERFLNPERITMPDIDIDFSDERRDEVISYVVEKYGKEHVAQIITFGTMAARAAVRDVGRVLNLPYNEVDKAAKLIPGQLGISLARALET
;
A
#
# COMPACT_ATOMS: atom_id res chain seq x y z
N MET A 1 -34.25 9.34 -0.26
CA MET A 1 -32.86 8.96 0.06
C MET A 1 -32.03 10.22 0.08
N SER A 2 -31.44 10.54 1.23
CA SER A 2 -30.43 11.59 1.32
C SER A 2 -29.10 10.97 0.88
N PRO A 3 -28.49 11.38 -0.25
CA PRO A 3 -27.22 10.81 -0.69
C PRO A 3 -26.11 11.10 0.34
N PHE A 4 -25.23 10.12 0.57
CA PHE A 4 -24.15 10.17 1.54
C PHE A 4 -22.95 9.36 1.02
N VAL A 5 -21.74 9.79 1.37
CA VAL A 5 -20.48 9.10 1.04
C VAL A 5 -19.69 8.87 2.31
N HIS A 6 -19.26 7.63 2.56
CA HIS A 6 -18.33 7.35 3.65
C HIS A 6 -16.94 7.87 3.29
N LEU A 7 -16.43 8.79 4.12
CA LEU A 7 -15.13 9.46 3.95
C LEU A 7 -14.08 9.01 4.99
N HIS A 8 -14.47 8.19 5.95
CA HIS A 8 -13.61 7.67 7.03
C HIS A 8 -13.89 6.17 7.16
N VAL A 9 -13.04 5.35 6.55
CA VAL A 9 -13.23 3.90 6.41
C VAL A 9 -11.90 3.18 6.52
N HIS A 10 -11.84 2.20 7.40
CA HIS A 10 -10.73 1.30 7.64
C HIS A 10 -11.02 -0.05 7.00
N SER A 11 -10.01 -0.60 6.32
CA SER A 11 -10.04 -1.92 5.72
C SER A 11 -9.19 -2.92 6.52
N GLU A 12 -9.04 -4.13 6.00
CA GLU A 12 -8.12 -5.13 6.53
C GLU A 12 -6.65 -4.67 6.60
N TYR A 13 -6.30 -3.56 5.92
CA TYR A 13 -4.98 -2.96 5.96
C TYR A 13 -4.75 -2.00 7.14
N SER A 14 -5.81 -1.62 7.86
CA SER A 14 -5.69 -1.13 9.24
C SER A 14 -5.43 -2.33 10.15
N LEU A 15 -4.19 -2.84 10.09
CA LEU A 15 -3.84 -4.16 10.59
C LEU A 15 -4.30 -4.38 12.04
N LEU A 16 -5.09 -5.45 12.24
CA LEU A 16 -5.60 -5.91 13.54
C LEU A 16 -6.59 -4.95 14.23
N ASP A 17 -7.15 -4.00 13.47
CA ASP A 17 -8.26 -3.14 13.89
C ASP A 17 -9.41 -3.18 12.87
N GLY A 18 -9.11 -2.92 11.59
CA GLY A 18 -10.09 -3.03 10.52
C GLY A 18 -10.39 -4.49 10.16
N ALA A 19 -11.68 -4.85 10.22
CA ALA A 19 -12.17 -6.18 9.89
C ALA A 19 -12.79 -6.27 8.49
N ALA A 20 -13.06 -5.12 7.86
CA ALA A 20 -13.74 -5.05 6.58
C ALA A 20 -12.77 -5.30 5.41
N ARG A 21 -13.05 -6.33 4.59
CA ARG A 21 -12.27 -6.58 3.38
C ARG A 21 -12.60 -5.56 2.30
N ILE A 22 -11.59 -5.05 1.57
CA ILE A 22 -11.76 -4.07 0.48
C ILE A 22 -12.84 -4.49 -0.51
N THR A 23 -12.80 -5.73 -1.00
CA THR A 23 -13.78 -6.21 -2.00
C THR A 23 -15.20 -6.23 -1.45
N ASP A 24 -15.36 -6.56 -0.17
CA ASP A 24 -16.67 -6.62 0.48
C ASP A 24 -17.20 -5.23 0.83
N LEU A 25 -16.32 -4.29 1.21
CA LEU A 25 -16.64 -2.86 1.41
C LEU A 25 -17.22 -2.26 0.13
N VAL A 26 -16.51 -2.43 -0.99
CA VAL A 26 -16.91 -1.89 -2.28
C VAL A 26 -18.23 -2.51 -2.73
N ARG A 27 -18.39 -3.83 -2.60
CA ARG A 27 -19.66 -4.52 -2.92
C ARG A 27 -20.82 -3.95 -2.10
N ARG A 28 -20.67 -3.87 -0.77
CA ARG A 28 -21.73 -3.38 0.12
C ARG A 28 -22.08 -1.91 -0.13
N ALA A 29 -21.09 -1.07 -0.43
CA ALA A 29 -21.34 0.31 -0.84
C ALA A 29 -22.18 0.38 -2.13
N GLY A 30 -21.90 -0.50 -3.09
CA GLY A 30 -22.70 -0.67 -4.30
C GLY A 30 -24.13 -1.13 -4.02
N GLU A 31 -24.32 -2.09 -3.11
CA GLU A 31 -25.63 -2.56 -2.62
C GLU A 31 -26.45 -1.41 -1.98
N TYR A 32 -25.80 -0.47 -1.30
CA TYR A 32 -26.43 0.75 -0.77
C TYR A 32 -26.60 1.88 -1.80
N GLY A 33 -26.22 1.65 -3.07
CA GLY A 33 -26.35 2.62 -4.15
C GLY A 33 -25.36 3.79 -4.07
N MET A 34 -24.30 3.69 -3.26
CA MET A 34 -23.25 4.71 -3.15
C MET A 34 -22.47 4.81 -4.47
N LYS A 35 -22.07 6.03 -4.84
CA LYS A 35 -21.29 6.30 -6.06
C LYS A 35 -19.82 6.57 -5.80
N SER A 36 -19.47 6.83 -4.56
CA SER A 36 -18.09 7.05 -4.12
C SER A 36 -17.89 6.37 -2.77
N LEU A 37 -16.64 5.99 -2.47
CA LEU A 37 -16.23 5.44 -1.19
C LEU A 37 -14.79 5.88 -0.92
N ALA A 38 -14.48 6.28 0.31
CA ALA A 38 -13.10 6.52 0.74
C ALA A 38 -12.47 5.31 1.41
N LEU A 39 -11.14 5.27 1.41
CA LEU A 39 -10.33 4.40 2.24
C LEU A 39 -9.29 5.24 2.99
N THR A 40 -9.28 5.17 4.32
CA THR A 40 -8.45 5.99 5.21
C THR A 40 -7.79 5.15 6.30
N ASP A 41 -7.08 4.09 5.90
CA ASP A 41 -6.40 3.21 6.85
C ASP A 41 -5.40 3.96 7.77
N HIS A 42 -5.15 3.37 8.95
CA HIS A 42 -4.33 3.96 10.01
C HIS A 42 -2.85 4.12 9.62
N GLY A 43 -2.43 5.35 9.30
CA GLY A 43 -1.04 5.72 9.07
C GLY A 43 -0.37 4.97 7.92
N VAL A 44 -1.14 4.40 6.99
CA VAL A 44 -0.68 3.56 5.89
C VAL A 44 -1.53 3.75 4.64
N MET A 45 -0.97 3.38 3.49
CA MET A 45 -1.66 3.37 2.19
C MET A 45 -1.63 1.98 1.51
N TYR A 46 -1.46 0.91 2.30
CA TYR A 46 -1.24 -0.45 1.78
C TYR A 46 -2.38 -0.92 0.86
N GLY A 47 -3.63 -0.62 1.25
CA GLY A 47 -4.83 -0.99 0.50
C GLY A 47 -5.17 -0.07 -0.67
N ALA A 48 -4.44 1.03 -0.90
CA ALA A 48 -4.86 2.07 -1.85
C ALA A 48 -5.02 1.54 -3.29
N ILE A 49 -4.06 0.75 -3.80
CA ILE A 49 -4.13 0.22 -5.17
C ILE A 49 -5.17 -0.90 -5.32
N PRO A 50 -5.24 -1.92 -4.45
CA PRO A 50 -6.33 -2.91 -4.47
C PRO A 50 -7.72 -2.25 -4.39
N PHE A 51 -7.89 -1.27 -3.51
CA PHE A 51 -9.13 -0.51 -3.36
C PHE A 51 -9.50 0.28 -4.61
N TYR A 52 -8.54 1.01 -5.19
CA TYR A 52 -8.76 1.76 -6.43
C TYR A 52 -9.28 0.85 -7.54
N LYS A 53 -8.64 -0.32 -7.74
CA LYS A 53 -9.05 -1.31 -8.74
C LYS A 53 -10.44 -1.87 -8.45
N ALA A 54 -10.69 -2.32 -7.22
CA ALA A 54 -11.98 -2.87 -6.81
C ALA A 54 -13.13 -1.86 -7.03
N CYS A 55 -12.92 -0.59 -6.66
CA CYS A 55 -13.87 0.49 -6.90
C CYS A 55 -14.17 0.68 -8.40
N LYS A 56 -13.12 0.81 -9.24
CA LYS A 56 -13.28 0.98 -10.70
C LYS A 56 -14.03 -0.18 -11.34
N GLU A 57 -13.72 -1.43 -10.94
CA GLU A 57 -14.40 -2.64 -11.43
C GLU A 57 -15.90 -2.68 -11.07
N ASN A 58 -16.29 -2.04 -9.97
CA ASN A 58 -17.68 -1.98 -9.50
C ASN A 58 -18.38 -0.65 -9.82
N GLY A 59 -17.77 0.22 -10.64
CA GLY A 59 -18.35 1.52 -11.01
C GLY A 59 -18.51 2.51 -9.84
N ILE A 60 -17.71 2.34 -8.79
CA ILE A 60 -17.65 3.25 -7.64
C ILE A 60 -16.41 4.14 -7.79
N LYS A 61 -16.55 5.43 -7.52
CA LYS A 61 -15.42 6.36 -7.52
C LYS A 61 -14.57 6.15 -6.25
N PRO A 62 -13.29 5.77 -6.37
CA PRO A 62 -12.41 5.65 -5.21
C PRO A 62 -11.97 7.03 -4.71
N ILE A 63 -11.99 7.23 -3.40
CA ILE A 63 -11.36 8.36 -2.73
C ILE A 63 -10.21 7.80 -1.88
N ILE A 64 -8.98 8.09 -2.28
CA ILE A 64 -7.80 7.62 -1.55
C ILE A 64 -7.52 8.58 -0.40
N GLY A 65 -7.27 8.04 0.79
CA GLY A 65 -6.89 8.82 1.95
C GLY A 65 -6.10 8.02 2.96
N CYS A 66 -5.93 8.58 4.14
CA CYS A 66 -5.28 7.96 5.29
C CYS A 66 -5.74 8.67 6.57
N GLU A 67 -5.93 7.90 7.64
CA GLU A 67 -5.96 8.49 8.98
C GLU A 67 -4.52 8.61 9.49
N ALA A 68 -3.97 9.82 9.37
CA ALA A 68 -2.61 10.12 9.78
C ALA A 68 -2.50 10.30 11.30
N TYR A 69 -1.37 9.86 11.85
CA TYR A 69 -1.00 10.16 13.24
C TYR A 69 -0.22 11.46 13.29
N LEU A 70 -0.70 12.44 14.03
CA LEU A 70 -0.07 13.73 14.20
C LEU A 70 0.44 13.88 15.62
N THR A 71 1.70 14.26 15.81
CA THR A 71 2.20 14.61 17.14
C THR A 71 2.18 16.12 17.40
N ALA A 72 1.89 16.51 18.64
CA ALA A 72 1.93 17.92 19.06
C ALA A 72 3.36 18.50 19.11
N GLY A 73 4.37 17.63 19.24
CA GLY A 73 5.79 17.99 19.25
C GLY A 73 6.47 17.79 17.90
N SER A 74 7.78 17.54 17.91
CA SER A 74 8.51 17.16 16.69
C SER A 74 8.38 15.66 16.43
N ARG A 75 8.20 15.27 15.16
CA ARG A 75 8.23 13.86 14.75
C ARG A 75 9.57 13.18 15.08
N ARG A 76 10.66 13.97 15.14
CA ARG A 76 12.04 13.50 15.37
C ARG A 76 12.34 13.21 16.84
N GLU A 77 11.46 13.64 17.74
CA GLU A 77 11.62 13.43 19.18
C GLU A 77 10.77 12.25 19.66
N ARG A 78 11.31 11.52 20.64
CA ARG A 78 10.63 10.41 21.31
C ARG A 78 10.20 10.84 22.71
N GLY A 79 9.10 11.58 22.79
CA GLY A 79 8.48 11.99 24.06
C GLY A 79 7.46 10.98 24.57
N SER A 80 7.12 11.05 25.86
CA SER A 80 6.00 10.26 26.41
C SER A 80 4.68 10.74 25.80
N ARG A 81 3.63 9.89 25.78
CA ARG A 81 2.31 10.29 25.29
C ARG A 81 1.67 11.46 26.06
N LYS A 82 2.11 11.72 27.29
CA LYS A 82 1.64 12.86 28.10
C LYS A 82 2.26 14.17 27.61
N ASP A 83 3.55 14.13 27.25
CA ASP A 83 4.29 15.31 26.81
C ASP A 83 4.08 15.60 25.32
N GLN A 84 3.96 14.54 24.53
CA GLN A 84 3.72 14.58 23.08
C GLN A 84 2.51 13.70 22.73
N PRO A 85 1.28 14.23 22.92
CA PRO A 85 0.09 13.56 22.46
C PRO A 85 0.17 13.22 20.97
N ILE A 86 -0.50 12.12 20.61
CA ILE A 86 -0.69 11.68 19.23
C ILE A 86 -2.17 11.83 18.92
N TYR A 87 -2.47 12.61 17.90
CA TYR A 87 -3.80 12.89 17.42
C TYR A 87 -4.06 12.19 16.09
N HIS A 88 -5.32 11.97 15.79
CA HIS A 88 -5.76 11.49 14.49
C HIS A 88 -6.12 12.66 13.57
N LEU A 89 -5.91 12.48 12.28
CA LEU A 89 -6.27 13.44 11.25
C LEU A 89 -6.62 12.70 9.96
N ILE A 90 -7.79 12.97 9.39
CA ILE A 90 -8.18 12.35 8.12
C ILE A 90 -7.67 13.20 6.97
N LEU A 91 -6.89 12.59 6.09
CA LEU A 91 -6.34 13.23 4.89
C LEU A 91 -6.88 12.52 3.66
N LEU A 92 -7.56 13.26 2.78
CA LEU A 92 -8.16 12.75 1.55
C LEU A 92 -7.49 13.39 0.34
N VAL A 93 -7.19 12.59 -0.67
CA VAL A 93 -6.51 13.01 -1.89
C VAL A 93 -7.51 13.63 -2.88
N LYS A 94 -7.30 14.91 -3.23
CA LYS A 94 -8.08 15.57 -4.27
C LYS A 94 -7.62 15.21 -5.69
N ASN A 95 -6.32 15.10 -5.89
CA ASN A 95 -5.70 15.01 -7.22
C ASN A 95 -4.30 14.36 -7.15
N GLU A 96 -3.59 14.30 -8.27
CA GLU A 96 -2.25 13.69 -8.35
C GLU A 96 -1.22 14.36 -7.42
N THR A 97 -1.27 15.70 -7.27
CA THR A 97 -0.40 16.43 -6.33
C THR A 97 -0.67 15.98 -4.89
N GLY A 98 -1.94 15.90 -4.51
CA GLY A 98 -2.35 15.39 -3.20
C GLY A 98 -1.91 13.94 -2.97
N TYR A 99 -1.94 13.10 -4.01
CA TYR A 99 -1.49 11.71 -3.92
C TYR A 99 0.01 11.63 -3.61
N LYS A 100 0.83 12.41 -4.32
CA LYS A 100 2.28 12.51 -4.08
C LYS A 100 2.59 13.05 -2.67
N ASN A 101 1.86 14.08 -2.25
CA ASN A 101 2.00 14.67 -0.93
C ASN A 101 1.61 13.70 0.19
N LEU A 102 0.50 12.97 0.04
CA LEU A 102 0.08 11.97 1.02
C LEU A 102 1.12 10.83 1.11
N MET A 103 1.60 10.31 -0.02
CA MET A 103 2.67 9.31 -0.02
C MET A 103 3.93 9.82 0.69
N LYS A 104 4.31 11.09 0.48
CA LYS A 104 5.46 11.71 1.15
C LYS A 104 5.24 11.84 2.66
N LEU A 105 4.08 12.34 3.10
CA LEU A 105 3.71 12.46 4.52
C LEU A 105 3.79 11.12 5.24
N ILE A 106 3.17 10.07 4.67
CA ILE A 106 3.18 8.74 5.27
C ILE A 106 4.59 8.15 5.28
N SER A 107 5.37 8.35 4.21
CA SER A 107 6.78 7.92 4.18
C SER A 107 7.61 8.60 5.27
N ILE A 108 7.45 9.92 5.46
CA ILE A 108 8.11 10.67 6.55
C ILE A 108 7.68 10.11 7.92
N GLY A 109 6.40 9.83 8.12
CA GLY A 109 5.90 9.27 9.37
C GLY A 109 6.54 7.92 9.73
N HIS A 110 6.77 7.06 8.74
CA HIS A 110 7.44 5.76 8.94
C HIS A 110 8.96 5.87 9.08
N LEU A 111 9.61 6.74 8.31
CA LEU A 111 11.08 6.84 8.27
C LEU A 111 11.66 7.72 9.37
N GLU A 112 11.01 8.84 9.70
CA GLU A 112 11.49 9.83 10.67
C GLU A 112 10.69 9.81 11.98
N GLY A 113 9.38 9.56 11.88
CA GLY A 113 8.41 9.83 12.95
C GLY A 113 7.99 8.64 13.82
N HIS A 114 8.48 7.45 13.51
CA HIS A 114 7.97 6.21 14.09
C HIS A 114 8.31 6.11 15.58
N HIS A 115 7.28 6.29 16.41
CA HIS A 115 7.33 6.09 17.86
C HIS A 115 5.96 5.62 18.33
N TYR A 116 5.82 4.32 18.58
CA TYR A 116 4.55 3.56 18.72
C TYR A 116 3.67 3.55 17.47
N LYS A 117 3.58 4.68 16.77
CA LYS A 117 2.86 4.89 15.51
C LYS A 117 3.73 5.72 14.56
N PRO A 118 3.51 5.66 13.23
CA PRO A 118 4.22 6.49 12.26
C PRO A 118 3.65 7.93 12.28
N ARG A 119 4.29 8.83 13.04
CA ARG A 119 3.75 10.17 13.31
C ARG A 119 4.33 11.20 12.36
N ILE A 120 3.49 12.13 11.90
CA ILE A 120 3.93 13.40 11.30
C ILE A 120 3.80 14.54 12.31
N ASP A 121 4.34 15.71 11.98
CA ASP A 121 4.19 16.94 12.76
C ASP A 121 3.64 18.08 11.89
N MET A 122 3.36 19.24 12.51
CA MET A 122 2.82 20.41 11.82
C MET A 122 3.72 20.92 10.69
N GLU A 123 5.04 20.82 10.84
CA GLU A 123 5.99 21.30 9.84
C GLU A 123 5.78 20.59 8.50
N VAL A 124 5.81 19.26 8.51
CA VAL A 124 5.65 18.48 7.28
C VAL A 124 4.21 18.47 6.78
N LEU A 125 3.23 18.54 7.69
CA LEU A 125 1.82 18.67 7.31
C LEU A 125 1.59 19.94 6.48
N ALA A 126 2.14 21.08 6.93
CA ALA A 126 2.03 22.34 6.21
C ALA A 126 2.82 22.33 4.89
N ALA A 127 4.00 21.69 4.86
CA ALA A 127 4.83 21.60 3.66
C ALA A 127 4.21 20.72 2.55
N HIS A 128 3.30 19.81 2.91
CA HIS A 128 2.70 18.83 1.99
C HIS A 128 1.16 18.86 2.02
N SER A 129 0.54 20.03 2.25
CA SER A 129 -0.93 20.16 2.31
C SER A 129 -1.62 20.32 0.95
N GLU A 130 -0.88 20.70 -0.10
CA GLU A 130 -1.46 20.94 -1.42
C GLU A 130 -2.13 19.67 -1.98
N GLY A 131 -3.34 19.84 -2.53
CA GLY A 131 -4.09 18.72 -3.11
C GLY A 131 -4.73 17.78 -2.08
N ILE A 132 -4.71 18.11 -0.79
CA ILE A 132 -5.30 17.29 0.29
C ILE A 132 -6.50 18.01 0.92
N ILE A 133 -7.56 17.26 1.24
CA ILE A 133 -8.65 17.67 2.13
C ILE A 133 -8.39 17.08 3.51
N CYS A 134 -8.62 17.86 4.55
CA CYS A 134 -8.38 17.48 5.93
C CYS A 134 -9.68 17.49 6.75
N LEU A 135 -9.97 16.40 7.47
CA LEU A 135 -11.06 16.34 8.44
C LEU A 135 -10.48 16.20 9.85
N SER A 136 -11.17 16.78 10.83
CA SER A 136 -10.70 16.83 12.23
C SER A 136 -10.66 15.47 12.96
N ALA A 137 -11.01 14.36 12.29
CA ALA A 137 -11.01 12.99 12.78
C ALA A 137 -12.05 12.69 13.89
N CYS A 138 -11.95 11.47 14.42
CA CYS A 138 -12.76 10.95 15.52
C CYS A 138 -12.44 11.63 16.86
N LEU A 139 -12.91 11.07 17.98
CA LEU A 139 -12.54 11.55 19.31
C LEU A 139 -11.02 11.57 19.58
N GLY A 140 -10.23 10.85 18.80
CA GLY A 140 -8.76 10.88 18.83
C GLY A 140 -8.13 12.11 18.16
N GLY A 141 -8.91 12.94 17.46
CA GLY A 141 -8.44 14.18 16.84
C GLY A 141 -8.10 15.27 17.84
N GLU A 142 -7.20 16.18 17.47
CA GLU A 142 -6.73 17.27 18.36
C GLU A 142 -7.88 18.19 18.81
N VAL A 143 -8.73 18.61 17.87
CA VAL A 143 -9.86 19.51 18.16
C VAL A 143 -10.88 18.81 19.08
N PRO A 144 -11.40 17.60 18.77
CA PRO A 144 -12.25 16.85 19.69
C PRO A 144 -11.64 16.61 21.08
N GLN A 145 -10.35 16.25 21.16
CA GLN A 145 -9.64 16.03 22.43
C GLN A 145 -9.59 17.28 23.31
N HIS A 146 -9.36 18.46 22.73
CA HIS A 146 -9.40 19.70 23.49
C HIS A 146 -10.82 20.00 24.01
N LEU A 147 -11.86 19.83 23.19
CA LEU A 147 -13.25 20.05 23.60
C LEU A 147 -13.71 19.07 24.69
N LEU A 148 -13.31 17.80 24.58
CA LEU A 148 -13.62 16.75 25.56
C LEU A 148 -13.08 17.08 26.96
N HIS A 149 -11.91 17.73 27.01
CA HIS A 149 -11.26 18.14 28.26
C HIS A 149 -11.55 19.60 28.66
N GLY A 150 -12.57 20.23 28.05
CA GLY A 150 -13.01 21.58 28.43
C GLY A 150 -12.01 22.68 28.08
N ARG A 151 -11.11 22.45 27.11
CA ARG A 151 -10.12 23.41 26.63
C ARG A 151 -10.61 24.06 25.33
N ASP A 152 -11.76 24.75 25.40
CA ASP A 152 -12.45 25.29 24.22
C ASP A 152 -11.59 26.30 23.43
N ASP A 153 -10.76 27.11 24.10
CA ASP A 153 -9.84 28.04 23.43
C ASP A 153 -8.73 27.32 22.65
N GLU A 154 -8.18 26.23 23.19
CA GLU A 154 -7.16 25.44 22.50
C GLU A 154 -7.75 24.68 21.31
N ALA A 155 -8.99 24.17 21.44
CA ALA A 155 -9.73 23.60 20.32
C ALA A 155 -9.91 24.62 19.18
N ARG A 156 -10.24 25.87 19.52
CA ARG A 156 -10.37 26.97 18.55
C ARG A 156 -9.04 27.28 17.86
N LYS A 157 -7.93 27.37 18.62
CA LYS A 157 -6.60 27.60 18.05
C LYS A 157 -6.20 26.48 17.09
N ALA A 158 -6.40 25.21 17.49
CA ALA A 158 -6.11 24.06 16.65
C ALA A 158 -6.94 24.08 15.36
N ALA A 159 -8.25 24.31 15.44
CA ALA A 159 -9.14 24.38 14.28
C ALA A 159 -8.73 25.50 13.29
N LEU A 160 -8.38 26.69 13.81
CA LEU A 160 -7.91 27.80 12.98
C LEU A 160 -6.54 27.51 12.34
N ARG A 161 -5.64 26.80 13.04
CA ARG A 161 -4.35 26.37 12.48
C ARG A 161 -4.54 25.41 11.31
N TYR A 162 -5.45 24.44 11.41
CA TYR A 162 -5.77 23.58 10.28
C TYR A 162 -6.44 24.35 9.13
N LYS A 163 -7.35 25.29 9.44
CA LYS A 163 -7.94 26.17 8.43
C LYS A 163 -6.89 27.03 7.73
N GLU A 164 -5.85 27.48 8.42
CA GLU A 164 -4.74 28.22 7.80
C GLU A 164 -3.95 27.34 6.82
N ILE A 165 -3.71 26.07 7.17
CA ILE A 165 -2.94 25.12 6.33
C ILE A 165 -3.72 24.65 5.10
N PHE A 166 -5.01 24.34 5.25
CA PHE A 166 -5.83 23.70 4.21
C PHE A 166 -6.87 24.64 3.59
N GLY A 167 -7.06 25.84 4.12
CA GLY A 167 -8.05 26.80 3.63
C GLY A 167 -9.47 26.26 3.70
N GLU A 168 -10.18 26.28 2.57
CA GLU A 168 -11.55 25.78 2.41
C GLU A 168 -11.65 24.24 2.42
N ASP A 169 -10.51 23.55 2.42
CA ASP A 169 -10.44 22.09 2.42
C ASP A 169 -10.22 21.51 3.82
N PHE A 170 -10.40 22.31 4.87
CA PHE A 170 -10.52 21.82 6.25
C PHE A 170 -11.98 21.71 6.68
N TYR A 171 -12.34 20.57 7.27
CA TYR A 171 -13.69 20.28 7.77
C TYR A 171 -13.64 19.80 9.23
N LEU A 172 -14.62 20.23 10.03
CA LEU A 172 -14.85 19.66 11.36
C LEU A 172 -15.74 18.42 11.23
N GLU A 173 -15.23 17.30 11.70
CA GLU A 173 -15.83 15.98 11.54
C GLU A 173 -16.80 15.66 12.68
N LEU A 174 -18.01 15.21 12.34
CA LEU A 174 -19.04 14.78 13.25
C LEU A 174 -19.27 13.27 13.10
N GLN A 175 -19.30 12.59 14.25
CA GLN A 175 -19.59 11.16 14.35
C GLN A 175 -20.56 10.94 15.51
N ASP A 176 -21.50 10.02 15.36
CA ASP A 176 -22.42 9.62 16.44
C ASP A 176 -22.55 8.11 16.51
N HIS A 177 -21.85 7.54 17.49
CA HIS A 177 -21.82 6.13 17.83
C HIS A 177 -22.61 5.85 19.11
N GLY A 178 -23.41 6.82 19.59
CA GLY A 178 -24.22 6.71 20.80
C GLY A 178 -23.46 6.89 22.13
N ILE A 179 -22.14 7.12 22.09
CA ILE A 179 -21.28 7.26 23.27
C ILE A 179 -21.40 8.64 23.93
N SER A 180 -21.15 8.70 25.24
CA SER A 180 -21.39 9.89 26.06
C SER A 180 -20.49 11.07 25.67
N GLU A 181 -19.28 10.77 25.26
CA GLU A 181 -18.22 11.69 24.90
C GLU A 181 -18.59 12.46 23.62
N GLN A 182 -19.10 11.77 22.60
CA GLN A 182 -19.59 12.41 21.37
C GLN A 182 -20.82 13.28 21.63
N LYS A 183 -21.74 12.87 22.50
CA LYS A 183 -22.90 13.71 22.90
C LYS A 183 -22.47 15.01 23.57
N ARG A 184 -21.30 15.03 24.23
CA ARG A 184 -20.71 16.24 24.83
C ARG A 184 -19.92 17.07 23.82
N VAL A 185 -19.21 16.44 22.89
CA VAL A 185 -18.30 17.10 21.95
C VAL A 185 -19.02 17.63 20.71
N ASN A 186 -19.99 16.90 20.14
CA ASN A 186 -20.67 17.28 18.89
C ASN A 186 -21.35 18.66 18.94
N PRO A 187 -22.12 19.04 20.00
CA PRO A 187 -22.69 20.38 20.08
C PRO A 187 -21.62 21.48 20.10
N LYS A 188 -20.48 21.21 20.72
CA LYS A 188 -19.34 22.14 20.77
C LYS A 188 -18.65 22.25 19.42
N LEU A 189 -18.47 21.15 18.68
CA LEU A 189 -17.95 21.16 17.31
C LEU A 189 -18.86 21.98 16.38
N ILE A 190 -20.18 21.82 16.48
CA ILE A 190 -21.15 22.58 15.70
C ILE A 190 -21.06 24.08 16.02
N ALA A 191 -20.96 24.44 17.31
CA ALA A 191 -20.76 25.83 17.70
C ALA A 191 -19.43 26.39 17.17
N LEU A 192 -18.34 25.61 17.29
CA LEU A 192 -17.01 25.98 16.82
C LEU A 192 -16.97 26.19 15.30
N ALA A 193 -17.60 25.31 14.53
CA ALA A 193 -17.76 25.42 13.09
C ALA A 193 -18.39 26.76 12.69
N LYS A 194 -19.47 27.16 13.38
CA LYS A 194 -20.13 28.44 13.15
C LYS A 194 -19.24 29.64 13.51
N THR A 195 -18.54 29.59 14.64
CA THR A 195 -17.69 30.69 15.09
C THR A 195 -16.41 30.86 14.27
N CYS A 196 -15.85 29.77 13.75
CA CYS A 196 -14.61 29.79 12.96
C CYS A 196 -14.87 29.78 11.45
N GLU A 197 -16.13 29.71 11.03
CA GLU A 197 -16.55 29.55 9.64
C GLU A 197 -15.86 28.35 8.98
N ILE A 198 -15.90 27.19 9.64
CA ILE A 198 -15.34 25.93 9.15
C ILE A 198 -16.51 24.99 8.83
N PRO A 199 -16.58 24.41 7.62
CA PRO A 199 -17.66 23.49 7.26
C PRO A 199 -17.64 22.21 8.11
N LEU A 200 -18.82 21.65 8.37
CA LEU A 200 -18.99 20.37 9.07
C LEU A 200 -19.03 19.22 8.06
N VAL A 201 -18.62 18.02 8.45
CA VAL A 201 -18.78 16.81 7.66
C VAL A 201 -19.17 15.65 8.57
N ALA A 202 -20.10 14.80 8.13
CA ALA A 202 -20.50 13.60 8.87
C ALA A 202 -19.74 12.38 8.36
N THR A 203 -19.27 11.54 9.27
CA THR A 203 -18.62 10.25 8.96
C THR A 203 -19.04 9.20 9.99
N ASN A 204 -18.58 7.95 9.84
CA ASN A 204 -18.92 6.87 10.75
C ASN A 204 -17.73 5.99 11.17
N ASP A 205 -16.50 6.42 10.89
CA ASP A 205 -15.28 5.75 11.33
C ASP A 205 -15.34 4.21 11.13
N VAL A 206 -15.62 3.80 9.91
CA VAL A 206 -16.07 2.43 9.62
C VAL A 206 -14.91 1.46 9.77
N HIS A 207 -15.08 0.40 10.55
CA HIS A 207 -14.09 -0.65 10.76
C HIS A 207 -14.55 -2.04 10.29
N TYR A 208 -15.86 -2.22 10.13
CA TYR A 208 -16.47 -3.51 9.76
C TYR A 208 -17.74 -3.32 8.91
N LEU A 209 -18.28 -4.40 8.33
CA LEU A 209 -19.33 -4.29 7.29
C LEU A 209 -20.72 -4.14 7.87
N ALA A 210 -21.08 -5.03 8.80
CA ALA A 210 -22.40 -5.10 9.40
C ALA A 210 -22.31 -4.95 10.92
N LYS A 211 -23.40 -4.54 11.57
CA LYS A 211 -23.42 -4.29 13.01
C LYS A 211 -22.95 -5.51 13.82
N GLU A 212 -23.30 -6.70 13.34
CA GLU A 212 -22.99 -7.99 13.95
C GLU A 212 -21.48 -8.30 13.93
N ASP A 213 -20.72 -7.67 13.04
CA ASP A 213 -19.26 -7.87 12.92
C ASP A 213 -18.46 -7.14 14.02
N ALA A 214 -19.13 -6.39 14.91
CA ALA A 214 -18.47 -5.74 16.05
C ALA A 214 -17.72 -6.74 16.94
N GLU A 215 -18.25 -7.94 17.13
CA GLU A 215 -17.57 -9.01 17.89
C GLU A 215 -16.30 -9.50 17.17
N VAL A 216 -16.31 -9.53 15.83
CA VAL A 216 -15.16 -9.92 15.02
C VAL A 216 -14.04 -8.89 15.17
N GLN A 217 -14.38 -7.60 15.15
CA GLN A 217 -13.41 -6.53 15.39
C GLN A 217 -12.80 -6.63 16.80
N ASP A 218 -13.62 -6.86 17.82
CA ASP A 218 -13.17 -7.00 19.21
C ASP A 218 -12.16 -8.13 19.37
N VAL A 219 -12.41 -9.27 18.72
CA VAL A 219 -11.47 -10.40 18.66
C VAL A 219 -10.18 -10.02 17.93
N LEU A 220 -10.25 -9.33 16.80
CA LEU A 220 -9.05 -8.87 16.06
C LEU A 220 -8.17 -7.93 16.90
N ILE A 221 -8.78 -6.99 17.62
CA ILE A 221 -8.07 -6.08 18.53
C ILE A 221 -7.38 -6.88 19.64
N CYS A 222 -8.06 -7.88 20.22
CA CYS A 222 -7.46 -8.77 21.21
C CYS A 222 -6.30 -9.60 20.63
N ILE A 223 -6.41 -10.06 19.38
CA ILE A 223 -5.31 -10.74 18.68
C ILE A 223 -4.10 -9.81 18.60
N GLY A 224 -4.28 -8.57 18.12
CA GLY A 224 -3.20 -7.62 17.93
C GLY A 224 -2.58 -7.04 19.20
N THR A 225 -3.36 -6.96 20.29
CA THR A 225 -2.87 -6.51 21.60
C THR A 225 -2.31 -7.65 22.45
N GLY A 226 -2.44 -8.90 22.01
CA GLY A 226 -2.00 -10.08 22.77
C GLY A 226 -2.85 -10.33 24.02
N LYS A 227 -4.08 -9.81 24.08
CA LYS A 227 -5.02 -9.95 25.20
C LYS A 227 -6.10 -10.99 24.90
N THR A 228 -6.85 -11.40 25.93
CA THR A 228 -8.04 -12.26 25.79
C THR A 228 -9.30 -11.42 25.93
N VAL A 229 -10.45 -11.93 25.45
CA VAL A 229 -11.74 -11.23 25.57
C VAL A 229 -12.19 -11.03 27.01
N ASP A 230 -11.72 -11.91 27.91
CA ASP A 230 -12.00 -11.87 29.36
C ASP A 230 -11.10 -10.90 30.14
N ASP A 231 -10.05 -10.35 29.53
CA ASP A 231 -9.12 -9.44 30.22
C ASP A 231 -9.79 -8.08 30.46
N GLU A 232 -9.94 -7.66 31.72
CA GLU A 232 -10.61 -6.41 32.09
C GLU A 232 -9.82 -5.15 31.69
N GLU A 233 -8.50 -5.25 31.51
CA GLU A 233 -7.61 -4.14 31.13
C GLU A 233 -7.39 -4.08 29.62
N ARG A 234 -8.06 -4.93 28.83
CA ARG A 234 -7.92 -4.93 27.37
C ARG A 234 -8.47 -3.65 26.74
N LEU A 235 -7.96 -3.33 25.55
CA LEU A 235 -8.60 -2.34 24.70
C LEU A 235 -9.97 -2.88 24.25
N LYS A 236 -11.03 -2.12 24.55
CA LYS A 236 -12.39 -2.43 24.13
C LYS A 236 -13.02 -1.20 23.52
N ILE A 237 -13.60 -1.35 22.33
CA ILE A 237 -14.39 -0.31 21.69
C ILE A 237 -15.75 -0.25 22.38
N GLY A 238 -16.11 0.90 22.94
CA GLY A 238 -17.33 1.07 23.75
C GLY A 238 -18.64 1.14 22.95
N THR A 239 -18.63 0.74 21.69
CA THR A 239 -19.79 0.85 20.78
C THR A 239 -19.74 -0.24 19.71
N ASP A 240 -20.92 -0.60 19.20
CA ASP A 240 -21.12 -1.54 18.08
C ASP A 240 -21.50 -0.80 16.78
N GLN A 241 -21.29 0.52 16.72
CA GLN A 241 -21.78 1.40 15.66
C GLN A 241 -20.79 1.71 14.53
N LEU A 242 -19.58 1.13 14.53
CA LEU A 242 -18.51 1.39 13.54
C LEU A 242 -18.66 0.53 12.26
N PHE A 243 -19.89 0.19 11.86
CA PHE A 243 -20.16 -0.55 10.62
C PHE A 243 -20.43 0.38 9.44
N LEU A 244 -20.39 -0.17 8.22
CA LEU A 244 -20.75 0.55 7.00
C LEU A 244 -22.27 0.84 6.97
N LYS A 245 -22.70 1.96 7.55
CA LYS A 245 -24.11 2.39 7.57
C LYS A 245 -24.62 2.78 6.18
N SER A 246 -25.91 2.55 5.91
CA SER A 246 -26.57 3.08 4.72
C SER A 246 -26.77 4.60 4.81
N SER A 247 -27.05 5.25 3.68
CA SER A 247 -27.25 6.71 3.65
C SER A 247 -28.42 7.17 4.52
N ASP A 248 -29.51 6.40 4.58
CA ASP A 248 -30.66 6.72 5.44
C ASP A 248 -30.33 6.55 6.93
N GLN A 249 -29.52 5.54 7.29
CA GLN A 249 -29.01 5.38 8.65
C GLN A 249 -28.12 6.56 9.05
N MET A 250 -27.24 7.02 8.16
CA MET A 250 -26.38 8.18 8.41
C MET A 250 -27.19 9.48 8.53
N ALA A 251 -28.15 9.70 7.64
CA ALA A 251 -29.01 10.88 7.70
C ALA A 251 -29.84 10.94 9.00
N ALA A 252 -30.26 9.79 9.52
CA ALA A 252 -31.01 9.70 10.78
C ALA A 252 -30.18 10.08 12.03
N LEU A 253 -28.84 10.02 11.97
CA LEU A 253 -27.97 10.42 13.07
C LEU A 253 -27.86 11.95 13.21
N PHE A 254 -27.95 12.68 12.09
CA PHE A 254 -27.71 14.13 12.06
C PHE A 254 -28.90 14.94 11.50
N PRO A 255 -30.14 14.74 11.98
CA PRO A 255 -31.31 15.47 11.46
C PRO A 255 -31.26 16.98 11.70
N HIS A 256 -30.43 17.41 12.66
CA HIS A 256 -30.25 18.80 13.05
C HIS A 256 -29.10 19.51 12.31
N VAL A 257 -28.28 18.77 11.54
CA VAL A 257 -27.16 19.30 10.76
C VAL A 257 -27.09 18.62 9.38
N PRO A 258 -28.14 18.73 8.55
CA PRO A 258 -28.16 18.07 7.25
C PRO A 258 -27.02 18.53 6.32
N GLU A 259 -26.45 19.73 6.53
CA GLU A 259 -25.28 20.17 5.76
C GLU A 259 -24.05 19.27 5.95
N ALA A 260 -23.88 18.64 7.12
CA ALA A 260 -22.74 17.75 7.36
C ALA A 260 -22.82 16.48 6.49
N ILE A 261 -24.04 15.98 6.25
CA ILE A 261 -24.31 14.88 5.32
C ILE A 261 -24.07 15.34 3.88
N GLY A 262 -24.60 16.51 3.50
CA GLY A 262 -24.43 17.06 2.15
C GLY A 262 -22.97 17.35 1.78
N ASN A 263 -22.16 17.83 2.73
CA ASN A 263 -20.75 18.13 2.53
C ASN A 263 -19.92 16.88 2.19
N THR A 264 -20.38 15.67 2.53
CA THR A 264 -19.72 14.43 2.09
C THR A 264 -19.68 14.28 0.58
N LEU A 265 -20.73 14.73 -0.11
CA LEU A 265 -20.84 14.70 -1.57
C LEU A 265 -19.95 15.77 -2.19
N LEU A 266 -19.89 16.97 -1.60
CA LEU A 266 -19.00 18.04 -2.07
C LEU A 266 -17.52 17.63 -1.97
N ILE A 267 -17.13 17.01 -0.86
CA ILE A 267 -15.78 16.46 -0.69
C ILE A 267 -15.54 15.36 -1.74
N ALA A 268 -16.49 14.44 -1.91
CA ALA A 268 -16.37 13.41 -2.91
C ALA A 268 -16.18 14.02 -4.31
N GLU A 269 -16.95 15.04 -4.70
CA GLU A 269 -16.82 15.75 -5.98
C GLU A 269 -15.46 16.43 -6.17
N LYS A 270 -14.85 16.99 -5.12
CA LYS A 270 -13.50 17.56 -5.15
C LYS A 270 -12.41 16.50 -5.39
N CYS A 271 -12.64 15.24 -5.01
CA CYS A 271 -11.68 14.15 -5.14
C CYS A 271 -11.74 13.47 -6.52
N ASN A 272 -10.74 13.73 -7.36
CA ASN A 272 -10.61 13.27 -8.74
C ASN A 272 -9.17 12.80 -9.03
N LEU A 273 -8.77 11.70 -8.38
CA LEU A 273 -7.51 11.02 -8.67
C LEU A 273 -7.70 9.99 -9.80
N GLU A 274 -6.94 10.14 -10.88
CA GLU A 274 -6.86 9.16 -11.96
C GLU A 274 -5.48 8.48 -11.94
N LEU A 275 -5.47 7.15 -11.80
CA LEU A 275 -4.25 6.35 -11.81
C LEU A 275 -4.16 5.57 -13.12
N THR A 276 -3.03 5.71 -13.81
CA THR A 276 -2.75 4.95 -15.03
C THR A 276 -1.95 3.70 -14.68
N PHE A 277 -2.38 2.55 -15.19
CA PHE A 277 -1.73 1.25 -14.99
C PHE A 277 -1.18 0.73 -16.32
N GLY A 278 -0.19 -0.17 -16.25
CA GLY A 278 0.42 -0.79 -17.43
C GLY A 278 1.49 0.05 -18.12
N GLN A 279 1.84 1.21 -17.56
CA GLN A 279 3.04 1.95 -17.96
C GLN A 279 4.24 1.46 -17.15
N HIS A 280 5.37 1.29 -17.82
CA HIS A 280 6.63 0.88 -17.20
C HIS A 280 7.50 2.12 -16.97
N ILE A 281 7.95 2.30 -15.72
CA ILE A 281 8.89 3.36 -15.35
C ILE A 281 10.22 2.67 -15.10
N LEU A 282 11.08 2.64 -16.12
CA LEU A 282 12.42 2.05 -16.04
C LEU A 282 13.44 3.14 -15.71
N PRO A 283 14.40 2.88 -14.80
CA PRO A 283 15.52 3.79 -14.63
C PRO A 283 16.40 3.76 -15.89
N ALA A 284 16.99 4.90 -16.24
CA ALA A 284 18.00 4.95 -17.28
C ALA A 284 19.29 4.31 -16.74
N TYR A 285 19.96 3.48 -17.55
CA TYR A 285 21.25 2.92 -17.16
C TYR A 285 22.36 3.96 -17.27
N SER A 286 23.23 4.02 -16.27
CA SER A 286 24.41 4.88 -16.27
C SER A 286 25.54 4.24 -15.45
N PRO A 287 26.83 4.41 -15.83
CA PRO A 287 27.34 5.17 -16.98
C PRO A 287 27.31 4.38 -18.29
N ILE A 288 27.10 5.09 -19.41
CA ILE A 288 27.26 4.58 -20.78
C ILE A 288 28.54 5.20 -21.36
N PRO A 289 29.40 4.44 -22.08
CA PRO A 289 30.60 5.01 -22.71
C PRO A 289 30.29 6.17 -23.66
N GLU A 290 31.21 7.14 -23.75
CA GLU A 290 31.04 8.32 -24.60
C GLU A 290 30.79 7.95 -26.06
N GLY A 291 29.79 8.59 -26.68
CA GLY A 291 29.40 8.36 -28.07
C GLY A 291 28.49 7.14 -28.30
N LYS A 292 28.01 6.48 -27.24
CA LYS A 292 27.07 5.35 -27.33
C LYS A 292 25.76 5.66 -26.61
N ASP A 293 24.68 5.05 -27.08
CA ASP A 293 23.41 4.94 -26.37
C ASP A 293 23.27 3.55 -25.71
N SER A 294 22.19 3.32 -24.96
CA SER A 294 21.94 2.07 -24.25
C SER A 294 21.87 0.87 -25.20
N ALA A 295 21.29 1.04 -26.40
CA ALA A 295 21.16 -0.03 -27.38
C ALA A 295 22.52 -0.42 -28.00
N ALA A 296 23.33 0.56 -28.38
CA ALA A 296 24.67 0.36 -28.91
C ALA A 296 25.61 -0.27 -27.88
N TYR A 297 25.53 0.17 -26.62
CA TYR A 297 26.34 -0.40 -25.55
C TYR A 297 25.92 -1.83 -25.21
N LEU A 298 24.61 -2.10 -25.12
CA LEU A 298 24.08 -3.45 -24.94
C LEU A 298 24.54 -4.39 -26.07
N ARG A 299 24.45 -3.93 -27.32
CA ARG A 299 24.88 -4.70 -28.49
C ARG A 299 26.36 -5.09 -28.40
N GLU A 300 27.24 -4.15 -28.08
CA GLU A 300 28.67 -4.41 -27.90
C GLU A 300 28.94 -5.45 -26.81
N LEU A 301 28.32 -5.31 -25.65
CA LEU A 301 28.47 -6.25 -24.54
C LEU A 301 28.02 -7.66 -24.93
N CYS A 302 26.89 -7.76 -25.62
CA CYS A 302 26.33 -9.03 -26.07
C CYS A 302 27.20 -9.73 -27.11
N PHE A 303 27.73 -9.02 -28.12
CA PHE A 303 28.61 -9.63 -29.11
C PHE A 303 29.93 -10.11 -28.49
N LYS A 304 30.50 -9.31 -27.58
CA LYS A 304 31.69 -9.72 -26.82
C LYS A 304 31.41 -10.95 -25.95
N GLY A 305 30.29 -10.93 -25.22
CA GLY A 305 29.87 -12.04 -24.36
C GLY A 305 29.55 -13.32 -25.13
N LEU A 306 28.98 -13.21 -26.34
CA LEU A 306 28.75 -14.33 -27.24
C LEU A 306 30.07 -15.00 -27.63
N GLU A 307 31.06 -14.21 -28.05
CA GLU A 307 32.39 -14.72 -28.38
C GLU A 307 33.02 -15.42 -27.17
N GLU A 308 33.02 -14.78 -25.99
CA GLU A 308 33.56 -15.38 -24.76
C GLU A 308 32.87 -16.70 -24.35
N ARG A 309 31.56 -16.83 -24.57
CA ARG A 309 30.79 -18.04 -24.24
C ARG A 309 31.11 -19.21 -25.18
N TYR A 310 31.41 -18.92 -26.45
CA TYR A 310 31.54 -19.95 -27.48
C TYR A 310 32.97 -20.18 -27.96
N ILE A 311 33.94 -19.30 -27.71
CA ILE A 311 35.30 -19.37 -28.29
C ILE A 311 35.98 -20.74 -28.14
N ASP A 312 35.80 -21.42 -27.00
CA ASP A 312 36.40 -22.72 -26.70
C ASP A 312 35.50 -23.92 -27.09
N THR A 313 34.38 -23.67 -27.79
CA THR A 313 33.43 -24.71 -28.20
C THR A 313 33.64 -25.13 -29.64
N THR A 314 33.36 -26.42 -29.94
CA THR A 314 33.37 -26.92 -31.31
C THR A 314 32.34 -26.24 -32.21
N LEU A 315 31.29 -25.64 -31.62
CA LEU A 315 30.26 -24.89 -32.32
C LEU A 315 30.82 -23.60 -32.93
N TRP A 316 31.71 -22.89 -32.23
CA TRP A 316 32.29 -21.64 -32.72
C TRP A 316 33.31 -21.83 -33.85
N ALA A 317 33.94 -23.00 -33.90
CA ALA A 317 34.84 -23.37 -35.00
C ALA A 317 34.10 -23.61 -36.33
N SER A 318 32.77 -23.80 -36.30
CA SER A 318 31.93 -23.95 -37.49
C SER A 318 31.36 -22.59 -37.93
N PRO A 319 31.69 -22.11 -39.14
CA PRO A 319 31.17 -20.82 -39.64
C PRO A 319 29.63 -20.74 -39.68
N GLU A 320 28.96 -21.86 -39.97
CA GLU A 320 27.49 -21.94 -40.06
C GLU A 320 26.82 -21.77 -38.68
N HIS A 321 27.39 -22.38 -37.64
CA HIS A 321 26.87 -22.26 -36.28
C HIS A 321 27.13 -20.87 -35.71
N ARG A 322 28.30 -20.29 -36.01
CA ARG A 322 28.62 -18.91 -35.67
C ARG A 322 27.63 -17.93 -36.31
N GLU A 323 27.40 -18.07 -37.62
CA GLU A 323 26.43 -17.22 -38.34
C GLU A 323 25.01 -17.37 -37.76
N THR A 324 24.62 -18.59 -37.40
CA THR A 324 23.32 -18.86 -36.76
C THR A 324 23.19 -18.14 -35.41
N ALA A 325 24.22 -18.21 -34.56
CA ALA A 325 24.24 -17.55 -33.26
C ALA A 325 24.24 -16.02 -33.40
N GLU A 326 25.07 -15.46 -34.30
CA GLU A 326 25.12 -14.02 -34.56
C GLU A 326 23.79 -13.50 -35.12
N LYS A 327 23.14 -14.23 -36.03
CA LYS A 327 21.80 -13.89 -36.55
C LYS A 327 20.73 -13.90 -35.46
N ARG A 328 20.72 -14.94 -34.61
CA ARG A 328 19.79 -15.01 -33.47
C ARG A 328 20.01 -13.84 -32.52
N LEU A 329 21.25 -13.53 -32.17
CA LEU A 329 21.57 -12.43 -31.26
C LEU A 329 21.15 -11.08 -31.85
N ALA A 330 21.45 -10.83 -33.13
CA ALA A 330 21.05 -9.60 -33.80
C ALA A 330 19.53 -9.43 -33.86
N TYR A 331 18.78 -10.52 -34.09
CA TYR A 331 17.32 -10.51 -34.02
C TYR A 331 16.81 -10.14 -32.63
N GLU A 332 17.29 -10.82 -31.57
CA GLU A 332 16.87 -10.55 -30.20
C GLU A 332 17.15 -9.09 -29.80
N LEU A 333 18.36 -8.59 -30.09
CA LEU A 333 18.76 -7.21 -29.81
C LEU A 333 17.87 -6.21 -30.54
N GLY A 334 17.50 -6.47 -31.80
CA GLY A 334 16.58 -5.63 -32.55
C GLY A 334 15.18 -5.59 -31.93
N VAL A 335 14.67 -6.72 -31.42
CA VAL A 335 13.39 -6.76 -30.71
C VAL A 335 13.48 -5.98 -29.39
N ILE A 336 14.54 -6.19 -28.60
CA ILE A 336 14.76 -5.50 -27.31
C ILE A 336 14.83 -3.97 -27.50
N GLU A 337 15.55 -3.53 -28.53
CA GLU A 337 15.69 -2.12 -28.89
C GLU A 337 14.34 -1.52 -29.31
N ASN A 338 13.61 -2.18 -30.20
CA ASN A 338 12.30 -1.71 -30.66
C ASN A 338 11.25 -1.64 -29.55
N MET A 339 11.35 -2.51 -28.54
CA MET A 339 10.46 -2.53 -27.38
C MET A 339 10.91 -1.58 -26.25
N GLY A 340 12.09 -0.95 -26.36
CA GLY A 340 12.61 -0.01 -25.37
C GLY A 340 13.13 -0.65 -24.09
N PHE A 341 13.61 -1.90 -24.14
CA PHE A 341 14.10 -2.63 -22.97
C PHE A 341 15.63 -2.68 -22.85
N SER A 342 16.37 -1.90 -23.65
CA SER A 342 17.83 -1.88 -23.62
C SER A 342 18.39 -1.53 -22.24
N ASP A 343 17.88 -0.48 -21.60
CA ASP A 343 18.30 -0.09 -20.24
C ASP A 343 17.99 -1.17 -19.21
N TYR A 344 16.83 -1.84 -19.31
CA TYR A 344 16.47 -2.94 -18.43
C TYR A 344 17.50 -4.07 -18.48
N PHE A 345 17.91 -4.49 -19.68
CA PHE A 345 18.96 -5.50 -19.84
C PHE A 345 20.32 -5.05 -19.29
N LEU A 346 20.69 -3.78 -19.51
CA LEU A 346 21.93 -3.23 -18.95
C LEU A 346 21.91 -3.19 -17.41
N ILE A 347 20.79 -2.80 -16.82
CA ILE A 347 20.60 -2.80 -15.35
C ILE A 347 20.78 -4.21 -14.81
N VAL A 348 20.12 -5.20 -15.44
CA VAL A 348 20.18 -6.59 -15.02
C VAL A 348 21.58 -7.18 -15.17
N TRP A 349 22.20 -6.97 -16.33
CA TRP A 349 23.58 -7.37 -16.59
C TRP A 349 24.55 -6.80 -15.55
N ASP A 350 24.38 -5.54 -15.19
CA ASP A 350 25.35 -4.81 -14.39
C ASP A 350 25.50 -5.36 -12.96
N PHE A 351 24.39 -5.66 -12.27
CA PHE A 351 24.48 -6.26 -10.95
C PHE A 351 24.85 -7.75 -11.01
N ILE A 352 24.52 -8.47 -12.08
CA ILE A 352 25.03 -9.83 -12.31
C ILE A 352 26.55 -9.81 -12.51
N ALA A 353 27.06 -8.89 -13.34
CA ALA A 353 28.48 -8.73 -13.56
C ALA A 353 29.21 -8.31 -12.27
N TYR A 354 28.56 -7.50 -11.42
CA TYR A 354 29.05 -7.24 -10.06
C TYR A 354 29.14 -8.51 -9.23
N CYS A 355 28.10 -9.34 -9.21
CA CYS A 355 28.11 -10.62 -8.50
C CYS A 355 29.27 -11.51 -8.93
N HIS A 356 29.49 -11.67 -10.24
CA HIS A 356 30.59 -12.49 -10.77
C HIS A 356 31.96 -11.93 -10.38
N ARG A 357 32.16 -10.60 -10.43
CA ARG A 357 33.42 -9.96 -9.99
C ARG A 357 33.69 -10.16 -8.50
N GLN A 358 32.65 -10.19 -7.67
CA GLN A 358 32.76 -10.37 -6.21
C GLN A 358 32.68 -11.85 -5.78
N GLY A 359 32.61 -12.78 -6.72
CA GLY A 359 32.45 -14.21 -6.44
C GLY A 359 31.14 -14.56 -5.73
N ILE A 360 30.07 -13.78 -5.93
CA ILE A 360 28.72 -14.09 -5.44
C ILE A 360 28.07 -15.05 -6.42
N ALA A 361 27.63 -16.20 -5.91
CA ALA A 361 26.93 -17.19 -6.71
C ALA A 361 25.55 -16.68 -7.15
N THR A 362 25.29 -16.80 -8.45
CA THR A 362 23.99 -16.53 -9.08
C THR A 362 23.42 -17.85 -9.59
N GLY A 363 22.09 -18.01 -9.55
CA GLY A 363 21.44 -19.18 -10.14
C GLY A 363 21.66 -19.26 -11.66
N PRO A 364 21.47 -20.44 -12.28
CA PRO A 364 21.71 -20.64 -13.73
C PRO A 364 20.70 -19.91 -14.64
N GLY A 365 19.71 -19.22 -14.07
CA GLY A 365 18.58 -18.59 -14.75
C GLY A 365 17.27 -19.35 -14.53
N ARG A 366 16.19 -18.62 -14.23
CA ARG A 366 14.85 -19.18 -13.99
C ARG A 366 13.83 -18.61 -14.98
N GLY A 367 12.79 -19.38 -15.26
CA GLY A 367 11.65 -18.94 -16.05
C GLY A 367 11.96 -18.88 -17.55
N SER A 368 11.31 -17.95 -18.24
CA SER A 368 11.46 -17.81 -19.69
C SER A 368 12.77 -17.14 -20.11
N SER A 369 13.44 -16.42 -19.21
CA SER A 369 14.71 -15.72 -19.47
C SER A 369 15.81 -16.61 -20.06
N ALA A 370 15.82 -17.90 -19.71
CA ALA A 370 16.75 -18.89 -20.25
C ALA A 370 16.63 -19.11 -21.77
N GLY A 371 15.53 -18.68 -22.39
CA GLY A 371 15.34 -18.72 -23.85
C GLY A 371 16.04 -17.61 -24.62
N SER A 372 16.62 -16.61 -23.95
CA SER A 372 17.30 -15.49 -24.59
C SER A 372 18.80 -15.72 -24.74
N LEU A 373 19.27 -15.67 -25.98
CA LEU A 373 20.71 -15.66 -26.29
C LEU A 373 21.37 -14.37 -25.81
N THR A 374 20.64 -13.26 -25.77
CA THR A 374 21.07 -11.99 -25.17
C THR A 374 21.38 -12.16 -23.68
N ALA A 375 20.47 -12.78 -22.92
CA ALA A 375 20.68 -13.05 -21.50
C ALA A 375 21.87 -14.01 -21.25
N TYR A 376 22.00 -15.05 -22.08
CA TYR A 376 23.11 -16.00 -22.01
C TYR A 376 24.48 -15.32 -22.29
N SER A 377 24.52 -14.45 -23.31
CA SER A 377 25.73 -13.71 -23.71
C SER A 377 26.19 -12.75 -22.61
N LEU A 378 25.24 -12.10 -21.92
CA LEU A 378 25.51 -11.21 -20.79
C LEU A 378 25.82 -11.94 -19.48
N ARG A 379 25.84 -13.27 -19.50
CA ARG A 379 25.95 -14.13 -18.31
C ARG A 379 24.86 -13.92 -17.27
N ILE A 380 23.70 -13.40 -17.68
CA ILE A 380 22.49 -13.36 -16.85
C ILE A 380 21.95 -14.77 -16.64
N THR A 381 22.06 -15.62 -17.67
CA THR A 381 21.74 -17.05 -17.60
C THR A 381 22.96 -17.88 -18.00
N ASP A 382 23.03 -19.10 -17.49
CA ASP A 382 24.08 -20.09 -17.81
C ASP A 382 23.57 -21.25 -18.69
N VAL A 383 22.29 -21.21 -19.07
CA VAL A 383 21.69 -22.20 -19.97
C VAL A 383 21.82 -21.74 -21.41
N ASP A 384 22.50 -22.53 -22.25
CA ASP A 384 22.66 -22.26 -23.68
C ASP A 384 21.33 -22.49 -24.45
N PRO A 385 20.66 -21.43 -24.94
CA PRO A 385 19.37 -21.58 -25.60
C PRO A 385 19.45 -22.26 -26.96
N LEU A 386 20.59 -22.16 -27.67
CA LEU A 386 20.76 -22.81 -28.97
C LEU A 386 20.94 -24.31 -28.81
N LYS A 387 21.72 -24.73 -27.80
CA LYS A 387 21.92 -26.16 -27.49
C LYS A 387 20.63 -26.89 -27.13
N TYR A 388 19.74 -26.22 -26.40
CA TYR A 388 18.49 -26.81 -25.89
C TYR A 388 17.24 -26.40 -26.70
N ASN A 389 17.41 -25.73 -27.84
CA ASN A 389 16.32 -25.24 -28.70
C ASN A 389 15.28 -24.40 -27.93
N LEU A 390 15.75 -23.52 -27.05
CA LEU A 390 14.89 -22.62 -26.29
C LEU A 390 14.50 -21.40 -27.12
N LEU A 391 13.21 -21.06 -27.04
CA LEU A 391 12.60 -20.01 -27.86
C LEU A 391 12.68 -18.66 -27.14
N PHE A 392 13.13 -17.62 -27.86
CA PHE A 392 13.19 -16.26 -27.35
C PHE A 392 11.79 -15.65 -27.20
N GLU A 393 10.89 -16.00 -28.11
CA GLU A 393 9.52 -15.47 -28.18
C GLU A 393 8.67 -15.89 -26.98
N ARG A 394 9.09 -16.94 -26.27
CA ARG A 394 8.49 -17.33 -24.98
C ARG A 394 8.88 -16.38 -23.85
N PHE A 395 10.02 -15.72 -23.97
CA PHE A 395 10.48 -14.69 -23.05
C PHE A 395 9.95 -13.32 -23.44
N LEU A 396 10.19 -12.90 -24.68
CA LEU A 396 9.84 -11.59 -25.18
C LEU A 396 9.19 -11.75 -26.56
N ASN A 397 7.88 -11.54 -26.62
CA ASN A 397 7.13 -11.68 -27.86
C ASN A 397 6.98 -10.30 -28.55
N PRO A 398 7.49 -10.13 -29.80
CA PRO A 398 7.36 -8.85 -30.51
C PRO A 398 5.90 -8.45 -30.81
N GLU A 399 4.98 -9.40 -30.90
CA GLU A 399 3.55 -9.14 -31.13
C GLU A 399 2.81 -8.67 -29.86
N ARG A 400 3.45 -8.82 -28.68
CA ARG A 400 2.87 -8.45 -27.39
C ARG A 400 3.90 -7.71 -26.55
N ILE A 401 3.79 -6.38 -26.50
CA ILE A 401 4.62 -5.54 -25.65
C ILE A 401 4.24 -5.77 -24.18
N THR A 402 4.97 -6.66 -23.52
CA THR A 402 4.94 -6.88 -22.08
C THR A 402 6.34 -6.73 -21.53
N MET A 403 6.47 -6.09 -20.37
CA MET A 403 7.76 -6.00 -19.69
C MET A 403 8.32 -7.41 -19.41
N PRO A 404 9.59 -7.67 -19.82
CA PRO A 404 10.26 -8.90 -19.48
C PRO A 404 10.48 -8.98 -17.97
N ASP A 405 10.33 -10.18 -17.41
CA ASP A 405 10.61 -10.47 -16.00
C ASP A 405 11.77 -11.48 -15.93
N ILE A 406 12.93 -11.00 -15.49
CA ILE A 406 14.14 -11.81 -15.30
C ILE A 406 14.27 -12.10 -13.81
N ASP A 407 13.75 -13.26 -13.40
CA ASP A 407 13.93 -13.81 -12.06
C ASP A 407 15.39 -14.26 -11.87
N ILE A 408 16.06 -13.68 -10.88
CA ILE A 408 17.46 -13.97 -10.56
C ILE A 408 17.55 -14.50 -9.13
N ASP A 409 18.14 -15.69 -9.02
CA ASP A 409 18.45 -16.28 -7.73
C ASP A 409 19.84 -15.83 -7.28
N PHE A 410 19.93 -15.38 -6.02
CA PHE A 410 21.17 -15.04 -5.35
C PHE A 410 21.38 -15.96 -4.15
N SER A 411 22.63 -16.17 -3.75
CA SER A 411 22.92 -16.73 -2.43
C SER A 411 22.28 -15.87 -1.34
N ASP A 412 21.56 -16.51 -0.43
CA ASP A 412 20.90 -15.88 0.72
C ASP A 412 21.90 -15.17 1.64
N GLU A 413 23.08 -15.76 1.86
CA GLU A 413 24.14 -15.20 2.72
C GLU A 413 24.72 -13.88 2.21
N ARG A 414 24.76 -13.66 0.88
CA ARG A 414 25.41 -12.50 0.25
C ARG A 414 24.46 -11.58 -0.51
N ARG A 415 23.15 -11.79 -0.41
CA ARG A 415 22.11 -10.97 -1.09
C ARG A 415 22.20 -9.49 -0.69
N ASP A 416 22.53 -9.19 0.56
CA ASP A 416 22.59 -7.82 1.06
C ASP A 416 23.73 -7.00 0.44
N GLU A 417 24.81 -7.65 -0.02
CA GLU A 417 25.88 -6.98 -0.78
C GLU A 417 25.38 -6.49 -2.13
N VAL A 418 24.54 -7.28 -2.80
CA VAL A 418 23.94 -6.93 -4.10
C VAL A 418 22.95 -5.79 -3.93
N ILE A 419 22.11 -5.83 -2.88
CA ILE A 419 21.19 -4.74 -2.56
C ILE A 419 21.97 -3.44 -2.30
N SER A 420 23.04 -3.52 -1.51
CA SER A 420 23.88 -2.36 -1.20
C SER A 420 24.49 -1.76 -2.46
N TYR A 421 24.99 -2.60 -3.38
CA TYR A 421 25.48 -2.15 -4.69
C TYR A 421 24.40 -1.42 -5.51
N VAL A 422 23.19 -1.98 -5.59
CA VAL A 422 22.06 -1.35 -6.31
C VAL A 422 21.68 -0.01 -5.66
N VAL A 423 21.66 0.06 -4.33
CA VAL A 423 21.39 1.30 -3.58
C VAL A 423 22.44 2.37 -3.84
N GLU A 424 23.73 2.01 -3.87
CA GLU A 424 24.83 2.93 -4.17
C GLU A 424 24.77 3.42 -5.62
N LYS A 425 24.42 2.53 -6.56
CA LYS A 425 24.39 2.84 -7.99
C LYS A 425 23.19 3.71 -8.39
N TYR A 426 21.98 3.36 -7.94
CA TYR A 426 20.75 4.04 -8.37
C TYR A 426 20.25 5.08 -7.37
N GLY A 427 20.86 5.14 -6.19
CA GLY A 427 20.57 6.11 -5.15
C GLY A 427 19.57 5.60 -4.11
N LYS A 428 19.83 5.99 -2.85
CA LYS A 428 19.03 5.59 -1.67
C LYS A 428 17.55 5.95 -1.76
N GLU A 429 17.20 6.99 -2.52
CA GLU A 429 15.81 7.44 -2.68
C GLU A 429 15.04 6.73 -3.80
N HIS A 430 15.72 5.92 -4.62
CA HIS A 430 15.12 5.21 -5.77
C HIS A 430 15.09 3.69 -5.61
N VAL A 431 15.59 3.16 -4.48
CA VAL A 431 15.69 1.71 -4.23
C VAL A 431 15.00 1.37 -2.92
N ALA A 432 14.03 0.46 -2.99
CA ALA A 432 13.31 -0.06 -1.83
C ALA A 432 12.99 -1.55 -2.02
N GLN A 433 12.75 -2.25 -0.92
CA GLN A 433 12.23 -3.62 -0.96
C GLN A 433 10.71 -3.61 -1.06
N ILE A 434 10.15 -4.66 -1.67
CA ILE A 434 8.71 -4.83 -1.79
C ILE A 434 8.20 -5.54 -0.52
N ILE A 435 7.15 -4.98 0.09
CA ILE A 435 6.52 -5.57 1.28
C ILE A 435 5.72 -6.82 0.93
N THR A 436 5.71 -7.79 1.84
CA THR A 436 4.82 -8.96 1.79
C THR A 436 3.92 -8.96 3.02
N PHE A 437 2.61 -9.07 2.83
CA PHE A 437 1.65 -9.15 3.93
C PHE A 437 1.37 -10.61 4.30
N GLY A 438 1.61 -10.97 5.56
CA GLY A 438 1.16 -12.23 6.12
C GLY A 438 -0.35 -12.20 6.35
N THR A 439 -1.06 -13.21 5.85
CA THR A 439 -2.50 -13.38 6.11
C THR A 439 -2.71 -14.49 7.14
N MET A 440 -3.82 -14.41 7.89
CA MET A 440 -4.21 -15.49 8.79
C MET A 440 -4.73 -16.68 7.98
N ALA A 441 -3.85 -17.63 7.69
CA ALA A 441 -4.24 -18.89 7.07
C ALA A 441 -5.23 -19.66 7.96
N ALA A 442 -6.06 -20.52 7.38
CA ALA A 442 -7.18 -21.19 8.07
C ALA A 442 -6.80 -21.80 9.44
N ARG A 443 -5.66 -22.52 9.51
CA ARG A 443 -5.16 -23.11 10.77
C ARG A 443 -4.70 -22.06 11.78
N ALA A 444 -4.04 -21.00 11.32
CA ALA A 444 -3.57 -19.91 12.18
C ALA A 444 -4.78 -19.14 12.74
N ALA A 445 -5.76 -18.81 11.90
CA ALA A 445 -6.98 -18.13 12.30
C ALA A 445 -7.73 -18.86 13.42
N VAL A 446 -7.92 -20.19 13.29
CA VAL A 446 -8.55 -21.00 14.37
C VAL A 446 -7.75 -20.95 15.67
N ARG A 447 -6.42 -21.02 15.58
CA ARG A 447 -5.55 -20.96 16.77
C ARG A 447 -5.57 -19.59 17.45
N ASP A 448 -5.50 -18.52 16.68
CA ASP A 448 -5.47 -17.15 17.21
C ASP A 448 -6.81 -16.77 17.83
N VAL A 449 -7.92 -17.11 17.17
CA VAL A 449 -9.26 -16.91 17.73
C VAL A 449 -9.45 -17.75 19.00
N GLY A 450 -9.08 -19.04 18.97
CA GLY A 450 -9.20 -19.91 20.15
C GLY A 450 -8.39 -19.41 21.35
N ARG A 451 -7.17 -18.88 21.11
CA ARG A 451 -6.34 -18.24 22.15
C ARG A 451 -7.03 -17.03 22.76
N VAL A 452 -7.58 -16.15 21.93
CA VAL A 452 -8.22 -14.91 22.37
C VAL A 452 -9.53 -15.16 23.12
N LEU A 453 -10.28 -16.19 22.71
CA LEU A 453 -11.45 -16.70 23.42
C LEU A 453 -11.10 -17.51 24.68
N ASN A 454 -9.82 -17.54 25.08
CA ASN A 454 -9.35 -18.19 26.30
C ASN A 454 -9.66 -19.71 26.34
N LEU A 455 -9.68 -20.36 25.17
CA LEU A 455 -9.93 -21.79 25.07
C LEU A 455 -8.64 -22.59 25.32
N PRO A 456 -8.71 -23.81 25.89
CA PRO A 456 -7.54 -24.64 26.10
C PRO A 456 -6.79 -24.96 24.80
N TYR A 457 -5.48 -24.67 24.76
CA TYR A 457 -4.64 -24.86 23.56
C TYR A 457 -4.78 -26.25 22.92
N ASN A 458 -4.85 -27.30 23.75
CA ASN A 458 -4.96 -28.68 23.26
C ASN A 458 -6.26 -28.95 22.49
N GLU A 459 -7.36 -28.28 22.82
CA GLU A 459 -8.63 -28.41 22.10
C GLU A 459 -8.59 -27.64 20.78
N VAL A 460 -8.08 -26.41 20.84
CA VAL A 460 -7.92 -25.55 19.66
C VAL A 460 -6.96 -26.18 18.64
N ASP A 461 -5.84 -26.74 19.08
CA ASP A 461 -4.88 -27.39 18.19
C ASP A 461 -5.43 -28.68 17.56
N LYS A 462 -6.26 -29.44 18.29
CA LYS A 462 -7.00 -30.57 17.71
C LYS A 462 -7.92 -30.09 16.60
N ALA A 463 -8.71 -29.03 16.82
CA ALA A 463 -9.57 -28.45 15.79
C ALA A 463 -8.76 -27.95 14.58
N ALA A 464 -7.66 -27.23 14.81
CA ALA A 464 -6.80 -26.73 13.74
C ALA A 464 -6.16 -27.85 12.91
N LYS A 465 -5.84 -29.00 13.52
CA LYS A 465 -5.28 -30.16 12.83
C LYS A 465 -6.28 -30.90 11.93
N LEU A 466 -7.59 -30.73 12.15
CA LEU A 466 -8.63 -31.27 11.26
C LEU A 466 -8.63 -30.58 9.90
N ILE A 467 -8.17 -29.34 9.82
CA ILE A 467 -8.08 -28.59 8.56
C ILE A 467 -7.02 -29.25 7.67
N PRO A 468 -7.32 -29.66 6.42
CA PRO A 468 -6.35 -30.29 5.52
C PRO A 468 -5.10 -29.44 5.25
N GLY A 469 -3.95 -30.10 5.03
CA GLY A 469 -2.67 -29.42 4.73
C GLY A 469 -2.51 -28.97 3.27
N GLN A 470 -3.61 -28.73 2.55
CA GLN A 470 -3.58 -28.37 1.14
C GLN A 470 -3.22 -26.89 0.95
N LEU A 471 -2.43 -26.59 -0.09
CA LEU A 471 -2.07 -25.21 -0.43
C LEU A 471 -3.34 -24.41 -0.78
N GLY A 472 -3.55 -23.27 -0.11
CA GLY A 472 -4.70 -22.40 -0.34
C GLY A 472 -6.04 -22.89 0.23
N ILE A 473 -6.03 -23.81 1.21
CA ILE A 473 -7.25 -24.27 1.89
C ILE A 473 -7.96 -23.11 2.62
N SER A 474 -9.29 -23.05 2.51
CA SER A 474 -10.15 -22.15 3.28
C SER A 474 -10.95 -22.94 4.32
N LEU A 475 -11.47 -22.28 5.36
CA LEU A 475 -12.32 -22.93 6.36
C LEU A 475 -13.60 -23.51 5.74
N ALA A 476 -14.22 -22.81 4.80
CA ALA A 476 -15.40 -23.30 4.08
C ALA A 476 -15.10 -24.62 3.35
N ARG A 477 -13.98 -24.67 2.60
CA ARG A 477 -13.56 -25.90 1.91
C ARG A 477 -13.18 -27.02 2.88
N ALA A 478 -12.59 -26.70 4.02
CA ALA A 478 -12.22 -27.67 5.05
C ALA A 478 -13.43 -28.32 5.75
N LEU A 479 -14.61 -27.66 5.74
CA LEU A 479 -15.85 -28.21 6.29
C LEU A 479 -16.59 -29.11 5.29
N GLU A 480 -16.31 -28.97 4.00
CA GLU A 480 -16.87 -29.79 2.92
C GLU A 480 -16.11 -31.11 2.69
N THR A 481 -14.86 -31.18 3.17
CA THR A 481 -13.98 -32.35 3.13
C THR A 481 -14.08 -33.17 4.41
#